data_AF-A0A936AIZ4-F1
#
_entry.id   AF-A0A936AIZ4-F1
#
_cell.length_a   1.000
_cell.length_b   1.000
_cell.length_c   1.000
_cell.angle_alpha   90.00
_cell.angle_beta   90.00
_cell.angle_gamma   90.00
#
_symmetry.space_group_name_H-M   'P 1'
#
loop_
_entity.id
_entity.type
_entity.pdbx_description
1 polymer ?
#
loop_
_entity_poly.entity_id
_entity_poly.type
_entity_poly.pdbx_seq_one_letter_code
_entity_poly.pdbx_strand_id
1 'polypeptide(L)'
;MQKTLGLLGISDTSKMPKPMQTVMAQLAFANSDLAFQRKYLFQGNFYGVSIYDISNPAKARLVTSMVCPGGQGDVSVYKNLMFMSVEMPNGRLDCSPQGFAPPPPPKAGEENQPTLPAPSKERFRGVRIFDISNIRSPKQIAAVQTCRGSHTHTLVVDPKDKNNVYIYVSGTSFVRQSEELAGCSGETPDKNPNTSLFRIEVIKVPLAAPQNARVVSSPRVFMDPRTGVINALSSGTTTA
;
A
#
# COMPACT_ATOMS: atom_id res chain seq x y z
N MET A 1 15.85 18.01 -5.20
CA MET A 1 15.49 17.80 -3.78
C MET A 1 14.00 18.05 -3.53
N GLN A 2 13.49 19.27 -3.65
CA GLN A 2 12.06 19.56 -3.36
C GLN A 2 11.06 18.80 -4.25
N LYS A 3 11.34 18.67 -5.56
CA LYS A 3 10.56 17.83 -6.47
C LYS A 3 10.50 16.37 -6.01
N THR A 4 11.61 15.83 -5.51
CA THR A 4 11.73 14.45 -5.03
C THR A 4 11.02 14.25 -3.70
N LEU A 5 11.07 15.24 -2.80
CA LEU A 5 10.33 15.25 -1.54
C LEU A 5 8.81 15.29 -1.76
N GLY A 6 8.38 16.07 -2.76
CA GLY A 6 6.99 16.09 -3.18
C GLY A 6 6.48 14.71 -3.61
N LEU A 7 7.35 13.83 -4.13
CA LEU A 7 6.96 12.47 -4.48
C LEU A 7 6.53 11.65 -3.26
N LEU A 8 7.03 11.97 -2.06
CA LEU A 8 6.64 11.33 -0.80
C LEU A 8 5.47 12.04 -0.11
N GLY A 9 4.82 13.01 -0.76
CA GLY A 9 3.76 13.80 -0.15
C GLY A 9 4.26 14.94 0.74
N ILE A 10 5.56 15.27 0.71
CA ILE A 10 6.14 16.35 1.52
C ILE A 10 6.15 17.65 0.71
N SER A 11 5.27 18.59 1.05
CA SER A 11 5.09 19.87 0.32
C SER A 11 5.85 21.05 0.93
N ASP A 12 6.00 21.11 2.25
CA ASP A 12 6.79 22.13 2.94
C ASP A 12 8.08 21.54 3.53
N THR A 13 9.21 22.07 3.11
CA THR A 13 10.54 21.66 3.57
C THR A 13 11.28 22.79 4.28
N SER A 14 10.66 23.98 4.41
CA SER A 14 11.29 25.21 4.92
C SER A 14 11.83 25.06 6.35
N LYS A 15 11.16 24.25 7.16
CA LYS A 15 11.53 23.95 8.56
C LYS A 15 12.37 22.69 8.73
N MET A 16 12.69 21.96 7.66
CA MET A 16 13.51 20.74 7.75
C MET A 16 14.99 21.04 7.52
N PRO A 17 15.91 20.50 8.35
CA PRO A 17 17.34 20.55 8.07
C PRO A 17 17.69 19.94 6.70
N LYS A 18 18.61 20.57 5.95
CA LYS A 18 19.05 20.08 4.62
C LYS A 18 19.49 18.59 4.59
N PRO A 19 20.17 18.04 5.61
CA PRO A 19 20.47 16.60 5.66
C PRO A 19 19.21 15.74 5.68
N MET A 20 18.20 16.13 6.46
CA MET A 20 16.92 15.42 6.55
C MET A 20 16.14 15.50 5.23
N GLN A 21 16.16 16.65 4.54
CA GLN A 21 15.60 16.80 3.20
C GLN A 21 16.26 15.86 2.18
N THR A 22 17.57 15.63 2.31
CA THR A 22 18.30 14.72 1.43
C THR A 22 17.92 13.26 1.70
N VAL A 23 17.89 12.84 2.97
CA VAL A 23 17.47 11.49 3.37
C VAL A 23 16.04 11.19 2.92
N MET A 24 15.13 12.12 3.15
CA MET A 24 13.74 11.97 2.71
C MET A 24 13.65 11.95 1.17
N ALA A 25 14.42 12.77 0.44
CA ALA A 25 14.45 12.68 -1.02
C ALA A 25 14.98 11.32 -1.52
N GLN A 26 15.95 10.72 -0.83
CA GLN A 26 16.46 9.38 -1.18
C GLN A 26 15.42 8.29 -0.92
N LEU A 27 14.57 8.45 0.11
CA LEU A 27 13.51 7.51 0.42
C LEU A 27 12.48 7.36 -0.71
N ALA A 28 12.29 8.40 -1.55
CA ALA A 28 11.42 8.33 -2.72
C ALA A 28 11.82 7.24 -3.73
N PHE A 29 13.08 6.81 -3.71
CA PHE A 29 13.62 5.74 -4.55
C PHE A 29 14.20 4.58 -3.72
N ALA A 30 13.91 4.55 -2.42
CA ALA A 30 14.35 3.44 -1.58
C ALA A 30 13.64 2.16 -2.00
N ASN A 31 14.42 1.08 -2.07
CA ASN A 31 13.87 -0.26 -2.21
C ASN A 31 13.26 -0.67 -0.88
N SER A 32 12.12 -1.32 -0.93
CA SER A 32 11.30 -1.67 0.23
C SER A 32 11.30 -3.16 0.51
N ASP A 33 11.21 -3.97 -0.54
CA ASP A 33 10.95 -5.40 -0.42
C ASP A 33 11.48 -6.19 -1.61
N LEU A 34 11.64 -7.50 -1.39
CA LEU A 34 12.11 -8.44 -2.40
C LEU A 34 11.24 -9.70 -2.44
N ALA A 35 10.84 -10.08 -3.65
CA ALA A 35 10.26 -11.40 -3.90
C ALA A 35 11.07 -12.18 -4.94
N PHE A 36 11.03 -13.50 -4.83
CA PHE A 36 11.79 -14.40 -5.70
C PHE A 36 10.85 -15.41 -6.36
N GLN A 37 10.99 -15.59 -7.67
CA GLN A 37 10.33 -16.68 -8.38
C GLN A 37 11.26 -17.24 -9.45
N ARG A 38 11.62 -18.52 -9.31
CA ARG A 38 12.59 -19.20 -10.18
C ARG A 38 13.90 -18.41 -10.23
N LYS A 39 14.27 -17.89 -11.40
CA LYS A 39 15.47 -17.10 -11.66
C LYS A 39 15.24 -15.59 -11.63
N TYR A 40 14.07 -15.13 -11.18
CA TYR A 40 13.73 -13.70 -11.16
C TYR A 40 13.66 -13.16 -9.74
N LEU A 41 14.29 -12.01 -9.54
CA LEU A 41 14.15 -11.14 -8.38
C LEU A 41 13.21 -9.99 -8.74
N PHE A 42 12.20 -9.78 -7.91
CA PHE A 42 11.27 -8.66 -7.98
C PHE A 42 11.62 -7.71 -6.85
N GLN A 43 12.10 -6.52 -7.19
CA GLN A 43 12.54 -5.51 -6.24
C GLN A 43 11.51 -4.39 -6.19
N GLY A 44 10.73 -4.38 -5.12
CA GLY A 44 9.79 -3.32 -4.79
C GLY A 44 10.51 -2.05 -4.38
N ASN A 45 9.94 -0.89 -4.76
CA ASN A 45 10.36 0.40 -4.26
C ASN A 45 9.17 1.37 -4.20
N PHE A 46 9.40 2.55 -3.62
CA PHE A 46 8.35 3.56 -3.39
C PHE A 46 7.75 4.13 -4.69
N TYR A 47 8.35 3.84 -5.84
CA TYR A 47 7.98 4.34 -7.16
C TYR A 47 7.64 3.25 -8.18
N GLY A 48 7.57 1.98 -7.78
CA GLY A 48 7.24 0.87 -8.66
C GLY A 48 8.01 -0.40 -8.35
N VAL A 49 8.34 -1.18 -9.39
CA VAL A 49 9.00 -2.49 -9.26
C VAL A 49 10.01 -2.67 -10.37
N SER A 50 11.21 -3.12 -10.02
CA SER A 50 12.24 -3.54 -10.96
C SER A 50 12.41 -5.05 -10.91
N ILE A 51 12.50 -5.69 -12.07
CA ILE A 51 12.62 -7.16 -12.17
C ILE A 51 13.99 -7.50 -12.75
N TYR A 52 14.72 -8.38 -12.09
CA TYR A 52 16.07 -8.80 -12.47
C TYR A 52 16.12 -10.31 -12.76
N ASP A 53 16.88 -10.70 -13.78
CA ASP A 53 17.31 -12.09 -13.99
C ASP A 53 18.56 -12.32 -13.12
N ILE A 54 18.43 -13.26 -12.19
CA ILE A 54 19.45 -13.67 -11.23
C ILE A 54 19.90 -15.11 -11.48
N SER A 55 19.82 -15.62 -12.72
CA SER A 55 20.39 -16.93 -13.10
C SER A 55 21.88 -17.04 -12.75
N ASN A 56 22.59 -15.90 -12.79
CA ASN A 56 23.89 -15.72 -12.17
C ASN A 56 23.77 -14.62 -11.10
N PRO A 57 23.66 -14.97 -9.80
CA PRO A 57 23.50 -13.99 -8.73
C PRO A 57 24.65 -12.97 -8.63
N ALA A 58 25.87 -13.34 -9.04
CA ALA A 58 27.01 -12.42 -9.08
C ALA A 58 26.93 -11.40 -10.24
N LYS A 59 26.01 -11.60 -11.19
CA LYS A 59 25.82 -10.74 -12.36
C LYS A 59 24.34 -10.57 -12.71
N ALA A 60 23.57 -10.05 -11.75
CA ALA A 60 22.16 -9.75 -11.93
C ALA A 60 21.92 -8.81 -13.14
N ARG A 61 20.90 -9.11 -13.95
CA ARG A 61 20.57 -8.33 -15.15
C ARG A 61 19.17 -7.77 -15.06
N LEU A 62 19.01 -6.45 -15.19
CA LEU A 62 17.68 -5.83 -15.27
C LEU A 62 16.92 -6.39 -16.48
N VAL A 63 15.70 -6.86 -16.25
CA VAL A 63 14.79 -7.39 -17.28
C VAL A 63 13.81 -6.32 -17.72
N THR A 64 13.15 -5.68 -16.76
CA THR A 64 12.23 -4.57 -16.96
C THR A 64 12.07 -3.78 -15.66
N SER A 65 11.59 -2.56 -15.76
CA SER A 65 11.25 -1.73 -14.61
C SER A 65 9.93 -1.02 -14.89
N MET A 66 9.05 -1.03 -13.90
CA MET A 66 7.77 -0.36 -13.95
C MET A 66 7.80 0.86 -13.06
N VAL A 67 7.38 2.01 -13.60
CA VAL A 67 7.16 3.22 -12.82
C VAL A 67 5.68 3.27 -12.46
N CYS A 68 5.38 3.02 -11.20
CA CYS A 68 4.04 2.96 -10.66
C CYS A 68 4.02 3.61 -9.26
N PRO A 69 3.85 4.94 -9.18
CA PRO A 69 3.84 5.64 -7.92
C PRO A 69 2.77 5.11 -6.96
N GLY A 70 3.08 5.17 -5.68
CA GLY A 70 2.20 4.64 -4.64
C GLY A 70 2.84 4.43 -3.27
N GLY A 71 4.17 4.48 -3.16
CA GLY A 71 4.88 4.27 -1.90
C GLY A 71 4.83 2.82 -1.41
N GLN A 72 5.75 2.48 -0.51
CA GLN A 72 6.04 1.12 -0.07
C GLN A 72 6.46 0.25 -1.24
N GLY A 73 5.53 -0.28 -2.03
CA GLY A 73 5.84 -1.14 -3.15
C GLY A 73 6.27 -2.53 -2.72
N ASP A 74 5.90 -2.99 -1.53
CA ASP A 74 6.15 -4.36 -1.07
C ASP A 74 5.52 -5.37 -2.02
N VAL A 75 6.26 -6.43 -2.35
CA VAL A 75 5.91 -7.33 -3.45
C VAL A 75 5.81 -8.78 -2.99
N SER A 76 4.79 -9.47 -3.49
CA SER A 76 4.74 -10.93 -3.48
C SER A 76 4.46 -11.45 -4.88
N VAL A 77 4.89 -12.69 -5.16
CA VAL A 77 4.67 -13.35 -6.44
C VAL A 77 4.10 -14.73 -6.24
N TYR A 78 3.14 -15.10 -7.09
CA TYR A 78 2.54 -16.43 -7.09
C TYR A 78 2.08 -16.81 -8.49
N LYS A 79 2.67 -17.86 -9.06
CA LYS A 79 2.42 -18.31 -10.44
C LYS A 79 2.68 -17.15 -11.42
N ASN A 80 1.68 -16.73 -12.17
CA ASN A 80 1.77 -15.64 -13.13
C ASN A 80 1.26 -14.31 -12.56
N LEU A 81 1.17 -14.19 -11.24
CA LEU A 81 0.68 -12.97 -10.59
C LEU A 81 1.77 -12.35 -9.72
N MET A 82 1.82 -11.02 -9.78
CA MET A 82 2.58 -10.19 -8.84
C MET A 82 1.62 -9.25 -8.11
N PHE A 83 1.80 -9.16 -6.80
CA PHE A 83 1.03 -8.33 -5.90
C PHE A 83 1.93 -7.20 -5.41
N MET A 84 1.44 -5.96 -5.43
CA MET A 84 2.20 -4.80 -4.98
C MET A 84 1.38 -3.97 -4.00
N SER A 85 1.94 -3.74 -2.81
CA SER A 85 1.40 -2.84 -1.81
C SER A 85 1.50 -1.38 -2.24
N VAL A 86 0.44 -0.61 -2.01
CA VAL A 86 0.37 0.83 -2.23
C VAL A 86 -0.25 1.51 -1.02
N GLU A 87 0.51 2.39 -0.39
CA GLU A 87 0.08 3.08 0.83
C GLU A 87 -0.13 4.59 0.62
N MET A 88 0.81 5.24 -0.07
CA MET A 88 0.90 6.68 -0.16
C MET A 88 -0.20 7.25 -1.05
N PRO A 89 -0.66 8.48 -0.79
CA PRO A 89 -1.71 9.10 -1.57
C PRO A 89 -1.28 9.49 -2.98
N ASN A 90 0.01 9.42 -3.33
CA ASN A 90 0.51 9.75 -4.65
C ASN A 90 0.16 8.71 -5.73
N GLY A 91 -0.42 7.55 -5.38
CA GLY A 91 -0.78 6.50 -6.33
C GLY A 91 -2.05 6.79 -7.15
N ARG A 92 -2.01 6.45 -8.44
CA ARG A 92 -3.17 6.52 -9.36
C ARG A 92 -3.71 5.14 -9.73
N LEU A 93 -5.01 5.00 -9.95
CA LEU A 93 -5.64 3.72 -10.36
C LEU A 93 -5.03 3.14 -11.64
N ASP A 94 -4.76 4.01 -12.61
CA ASP A 94 -4.13 3.70 -13.91
C ASP A 94 -2.64 3.38 -13.81
N CYS A 95 -2.02 3.47 -12.62
CA CYS A 95 -0.58 3.27 -12.42
C CYS A 95 0.28 4.27 -13.23
N SER A 96 -0.28 5.44 -13.58
CA SER A 96 0.43 6.46 -14.34
C SER A 96 1.67 6.97 -13.60
N PRO A 97 2.81 7.16 -14.30
CA PRO A 97 4.07 7.57 -13.70
C PRO A 97 4.04 9.00 -13.14
N GLN A 98 3.04 9.80 -13.52
CA GLN A 98 2.85 11.16 -13.01
C GLN A 98 2.47 11.16 -11.52
N GLY A 99 1.70 10.17 -11.06
CA GLY A 99 1.16 10.14 -9.70
C GLY A 99 0.25 11.31 -9.37
N PHE A 100 -0.11 11.47 -8.10
CA PHE A 100 -0.72 12.70 -7.58
C PHE A 100 0.35 13.63 -6.99
N ALA A 101 0.13 14.93 -7.14
CA ALA A 101 0.92 15.94 -6.46
C ALA A 101 0.78 15.80 -4.92
N PRO A 102 1.81 16.20 -4.16
CA PRO A 102 1.70 16.30 -2.71
C PRO A 102 0.56 17.25 -2.31
N PRO A 103 -0.10 17.01 -1.16
CA PRO A 103 -1.10 17.95 -0.65
C PRO A 103 -0.49 19.34 -0.45
N PRO A 104 -1.27 20.43 -0.60
CA PRO A 104 -0.77 21.78 -0.33
C PRO A 104 -0.26 21.87 1.11
N PRO A 105 0.68 22.78 1.41
CA PRO A 105 1.10 22.99 2.79
C PRO A 105 -0.08 23.43 3.68
N PRO A 106 -0.05 23.13 4.99
CA PRO A 106 -1.05 23.62 5.93
C PRO A 106 -1.17 25.15 5.86
N LYS A 107 -2.37 25.69 6.09
CA LYS A 107 -2.53 27.13 6.25
C LYS A 107 -1.82 27.60 7.52
N ALA A 108 -1.41 28.87 7.55
CA ALA A 108 -0.82 29.48 8.75
C ALA A 108 -1.82 29.38 9.91
N GLY A 109 -1.38 28.81 11.04
CA GLY A 109 -2.23 28.51 12.20
C GLY A 109 -2.87 27.10 12.20
N GLU A 110 -2.72 26.32 11.13
CA GLU A 110 -3.19 24.93 11.02
C GLU A 110 -2.03 23.91 10.96
N GLU A 111 -0.82 24.30 11.38
CA GLU A 111 0.40 23.48 11.23
C GLU A 111 0.32 22.12 11.94
N ASN A 112 -0.52 22.01 12.97
CA ASN A 112 -0.74 20.78 13.74
C ASN A 112 -1.91 19.93 13.20
N GLN A 113 -2.63 20.38 12.16
CA GLN A 113 -3.69 19.59 11.55
C GLN A 113 -3.14 18.70 10.43
N PRO A 114 -3.53 17.40 10.39
CA PRO A 114 -3.14 16.53 9.30
C PRO A 114 -3.74 17.04 7.98
N THR A 115 -2.89 17.46 7.06
CA THR A 115 -3.36 17.87 5.73
C THR A 115 -3.66 16.63 4.89
N LEU A 116 -4.95 16.34 4.73
CA LEU A 116 -5.41 15.29 3.83
C LEU A 116 -5.45 15.81 2.39
N PRO A 117 -5.05 14.99 1.40
CA PRO A 117 -5.25 15.35 0.00
C PRO A 117 -6.75 15.40 -0.33
N ALA A 118 -7.13 16.24 -1.30
CA ALA A 118 -8.50 16.28 -1.78
C ALA A 118 -8.97 14.89 -2.27
N PRO A 119 -10.24 14.52 -2.03
CA PRO A 119 -10.73 13.20 -2.40
C PRO A 119 -10.76 13.06 -3.92
N SER A 120 -10.26 11.94 -4.45
CA SER A 120 -10.27 11.70 -5.89
C SER A 120 -10.56 10.24 -6.23
N LYS A 121 -11.54 10.03 -7.12
CA LYS A 121 -11.86 8.69 -7.65
C LYS A 121 -10.71 8.06 -8.43
N GLU A 122 -9.75 8.85 -8.90
CA GLU A 122 -8.57 8.36 -9.61
C GLU A 122 -7.44 7.91 -8.66
N ARG A 123 -7.54 8.21 -7.35
CA ARG A 123 -6.52 7.86 -6.36
C ARG A 123 -6.57 6.38 -5.99
N PHE A 124 -5.40 5.75 -5.95
CA PHE A 124 -5.25 4.36 -5.56
C PHE A 124 -4.37 4.18 -4.31
N ARG A 125 -4.89 3.39 -3.37
CA ARG A 125 -4.21 2.85 -2.19
C ARG A 125 -4.80 1.47 -1.88
N GLY A 126 -3.97 0.45 -1.69
CA GLY A 126 -4.39 -0.93 -1.51
C GLY A 126 -3.41 -1.88 -2.17
N VAL A 127 -3.90 -2.93 -2.83
CA VAL A 127 -3.05 -3.93 -3.50
C VAL A 127 -3.30 -3.93 -5.00
N ARG A 128 -2.24 -3.70 -5.79
CA ARG A 128 -2.26 -3.90 -7.25
C ARG A 128 -1.98 -5.37 -7.55
N ILE A 129 -2.64 -5.87 -8.60
CA ILE A 129 -2.42 -7.22 -9.11
C ILE A 129 -1.99 -7.11 -10.57
N PHE A 130 -0.81 -7.64 -10.87
CA PHE A 130 -0.24 -7.66 -12.21
C PHE A 130 -0.18 -9.10 -12.74
N ASP A 131 -0.57 -9.29 -13.99
CA ASP A 131 -0.20 -10.47 -14.77
C ASP A 131 1.26 -10.33 -15.23
N ILE A 132 2.08 -11.30 -14.84
CA ILE A 132 3.51 -11.41 -15.16
C ILE A 132 3.81 -12.59 -16.09
N SER A 133 2.83 -13.13 -16.82
CA SER A 133 3.02 -14.18 -17.83
C SER A 133 4.06 -13.78 -18.87
N ASN A 134 4.07 -12.50 -19.27
CA ASN A 134 5.20 -11.88 -19.96
C ASN A 134 5.98 -11.00 -18.98
N ILE A 135 7.05 -11.53 -18.40
CA ILE A 135 7.86 -10.84 -17.40
C ILE A 135 8.49 -9.53 -17.87
N ARG A 136 8.63 -9.33 -19.20
CA ARG A 136 9.17 -8.08 -19.77
C ARG A 136 8.15 -6.97 -19.84
N SER A 137 6.86 -7.31 -19.81
CA SER A 137 5.74 -6.37 -19.88
C SER A 137 4.62 -6.82 -18.94
N PRO A 138 4.80 -6.68 -17.61
CA PRO A 138 3.73 -6.92 -16.66
C PRO A 138 2.53 -6.02 -16.93
N LYS A 139 1.32 -6.54 -16.72
CA LYS A 139 0.07 -5.81 -16.97
C LYS A 139 -0.75 -5.75 -15.70
N GLN A 140 -1.15 -4.55 -15.26
CA GLN A 140 -2.09 -4.43 -14.15
C GLN A 140 -3.46 -4.97 -14.59
N ILE A 141 -3.96 -6.00 -13.91
CA ILE A 141 -5.24 -6.65 -14.21
C ILE A 141 -6.29 -6.42 -13.12
N ALA A 142 -5.86 -5.99 -11.92
CA ALA A 142 -6.76 -5.61 -10.84
C ALA A 142 -6.10 -4.57 -9.92
N ALA A 143 -6.94 -3.78 -9.25
CA ALA A 143 -6.54 -2.79 -8.26
C ALA A 143 -7.56 -2.83 -7.11
N VAL A 144 -7.22 -3.49 -6.01
CA VAL A 144 -8.13 -3.66 -4.88
C VAL A 144 -7.90 -2.53 -3.87
N GLN A 145 -8.90 -1.66 -3.73
CA GLN A 145 -8.81 -0.49 -2.87
C GLN A 145 -9.11 -0.83 -1.40
N THR A 146 -8.33 -0.30 -0.49
CA THR A 146 -8.57 -0.37 0.97
C THR A 146 -8.63 1.03 1.58
N CYS A 147 -9.27 1.13 2.75
CA CYS A 147 -9.45 2.42 3.41
C CYS A 147 -8.17 3.03 3.96
N ARG A 148 -7.15 2.20 4.22
CA ARG A 148 -5.87 2.63 4.80
C ARG A 148 -4.66 2.28 3.91
N GLY A 149 -4.91 1.89 2.67
CA GLY A 149 -3.87 1.41 1.76
C GLY A 149 -3.30 0.06 2.18
N SER A 150 -2.15 -0.29 1.61
CA SER A 150 -1.36 -1.46 1.98
C SER A 150 0.05 -0.96 2.25
N HIS A 151 0.47 -0.97 3.52
CA HIS A 151 1.87 -0.73 3.90
C HIS A 151 2.70 -1.93 3.43
N THR A 152 2.30 -3.10 3.91
CA THR A 152 2.80 -4.40 3.47
C THR A 152 1.64 -5.39 3.35
N HIS A 153 1.90 -6.56 2.80
CA HIS A 153 0.92 -7.64 2.74
C HIS A 153 1.55 -9.01 2.91
N THR A 154 0.75 -9.98 3.32
CA THR A 154 1.14 -11.39 3.35
C THR A 154 0.30 -12.18 2.36
N LEU A 155 0.95 -12.87 1.44
CA LEU A 155 0.31 -13.84 0.55
C LEU A 155 0.13 -15.17 1.27
N VAL A 156 -1.11 -15.68 1.28
CA VAL A 156 -1.49 -16.92 1.92
C VAL A 156 -2.16 -17.85 0.92
N VAL A 157 -1.64 -19.06 0.82
CA VAL A 157 -2.27 -20.17 0.08
C VAL A 157 -3.01 -21.04 1.09
N ASP A 158 -4.31 -21.20 0.91
CA ASP A 158 -5.11 -22.09 1.75
C ASP A 158 -5.02 -23.53 1.18
N PRO A 159 -4.53 -24.52 1.97
CA PRO A 159 -4.49 -25.92 1.53
C PRO A 159 -5.85 -26.50 1.12
N LYS A 160 -6.94 -25.93 1.65
CA LYS A 160 -8.34 -26.35 1.38
C LYS A 160 -9.00 -25.55 0.25
N ASP A 161 -8.39 -24.47 -0.24
CA ASP A 161 -8.91 -23.66 -1.34
C ASP A 161 -7.84 -23.39 -2.40
N LYS A 162 -7.61 -24.40 -3.25
CA LYS A 162 -6.60 -24.33 -4.33
C LYS A 162 -6.97 -23.38 -5.47
N ASN A 163 -8.21 -22.91 -5.52
CA ASN A 163 -8.73 -22.04 -6.59
C ASN A 163 -8.42 -20.57 -6.32
N ASN A 164 -7.96 -20.23 -5.12
CA ASN A 164 -7.78 -18.86 -4.68
C ASN A 164 -6.44 -18.70 -3.94
N VAL A 165 -5.96 -17.47 -3.92
CA VAL A 165 -4.97 -17.02 -2.94
C VAL A 165 -5.54 -15.85 -2.16
N TYR A 166 -5.05 -15.68 -0.94
CA TYR A 166 -5.52 -14.65 -0.02
C TYR A 166 -4.40 -13.68 0.28
N ILE A 167 -4.71 -12.39 0.26
CA ILE A 167 -3.76 -11.34 0.61
C ILE A 167 -4.23 -10.68 1.91
N TYR A 168 -3.45 -10.82 2.97
CA TYR A 168 -3.68 -10.17 4.25
C TYR A 168 -2.98 -8.83 4.24
N VAL A 169 -3.76 -7.75 4.19
CA VAL A 169 -3.28 -6.39 3.99
C VAL A 169 -3.01 -5.72 5.33
N SER A 170 -1.79 -5.22 5.52
CA SER A 170 -1.45 -4.37 6.66
C SER A 170 -1.45 -2.92 6.20
N GLY A 171 -2.56 -2.20 6.38
CA GLY A 171 -2.69 -0.79 6.01
C GLY A 171 -2.43 0.13 7.20
N THR A 172 -1.46 1.05 7.07
CA THR A 172 -1.06 1.94 8.17
C THR A 172 -1.35 3.42 7.91
N SER A 173 -1.60 3.81 6.66
CA SER A 173 -1.82 5.21 6.33
C SER A 173 -3.18 5.73 6.84
N PHE A 174 -3.36 7.04 6.77
CA PHE A 174 -4.57 7.73 7.21
C PHE A 174 -5.82 7.15 6.55
N VAL A 175 -6.95 7.19 7.25
CA VAL A 175 -8.21 6.71 6.69
C VAL A 175 -8.68 7.66 5.61
N ARG A 176 -9.03 7.11 4.44
CA ARG A 176 -9.57 7.90 3.33
C ARG A 176 -10.89 8.57 3.72
N GLN A 177 -11.10 9.72 3.10
CA GLN A 177 -12.40 10.41 3.10
C GLN A 177 -13.45 9.53 2.41
N SER A 178 -14.68 9.57 2.92
CA SER A 178 -15.79 8.74 2.43
C SER A 178 -16.18 9.07 0.98
N GLU A 179 -15.95 10.33 0.58
CA GLU A 179 -16.12 10.87 -0.77
C GLU A 179 -15.15 10.21 -1.75
N GLU A 180 -13.93 9.89 -1.30
CA GLU A 180 -12.94 9.17 -2.10
C GLU A 180 -13.34 7.68 -2.21
N LEU A 181 -13.53 7.00 -1.08
CA LEU A 181 -13.90 5.60 -1.02
C LEU A 181 -14.99 5.38 0.03
N ALA A 182 -16.18 4.99 -0.42
CA ALA A 182 -17.34 4.76 0.43
C ALA A 182 -17.06 3.64 1.46
N GLY A 183 -17.60 3.79 2.67
CA GLY A 183 -17.42 2.84 3.77
C GLY A 183 -16.13 3.04 4.59
N CYS A 184 -15.31 4.04 4.26
CA CYS A 184 -14.16 4.41 5.08
C CYS A 184 -14.55 5.39 6.19
N SER A 185 -14.10 5.12 7.41
CA SER A 185 -14.31 5.99 8.57
C SER A 185 -13.10 6.00 9.48
N GLY A 186 -12.62 7.20 9.82
CA GLY A 186 -11.54 7.43 10.77
C GLY A 186 -12.00 7.70 12.20
N GLU A 187 -13.31 7.70 12.45
CA GLU A 187 -13.87 7.89 13.79
C GLU A 187 -13.41 6.82 14.78
N THR A 188 -13.44 7.17 16.06
CA THR A 188 -13.11 6.25 17.15
C THR A 188 -14.14 5.12 17.23
N PRO A 189 -13.76 3.94 17.77
CA PRO A 189 -14.67 2.78 17.81
C PRO A 189 -15.99 3.00 18.56
N ASP A 190 -16.01 3.88 19.57
CA ASP A 190 -17.21 4.27 20.32
C ASP A 190 -18.19 5.10 19.47
N LYS A 191 -17.68 5.94 18.57
CA LYS A 191 -18.51 6.73 17.64
C LYS A 191 -18.91 5.95 16.41
N ASN A 192 -18.01 5.10 15.91
CA ASN A 192 -18.26 4.26 14.75
C ASN A 192 -17.68 2.85 14.94
N PRO A 193 -18.51 1.84 15.30
CA PRO A 193 -18.03 0.47 15.44
C PRO A 193 -17.57 -0.16 14.12
N ASN A 194 -17.91 0.45 12.98
CA ASN A 194 -17.45 0.06 11.63
C ASN A 194 -16.19 0.84 11.18
N THR A 195 -15.52 1.55 12.10
CA THR A 195 -14.27 2.28 11.82
C THR A 195 -13.25 1.45 11.03
N SER A 196 -12.49 2.12 10.17
CA SER A 196 -11.37 1.53 9.41
C SER A 196 -10.10 1.40 10.25
N LEU A 197 -10.12 1.91 11.48
CA LEU A 197 -9.05 1.69 12.46
C LEU A 197 -9.12 0.26 13.03
N PHE A 198 -7.99 -0.24 13.54
CA PHE A 198 -7.90 -1.51 14.28
C PHE A 198 -8.47 -2.72 13.52
N ARG A 199 -8.25 -2.76 12.20
CA ARG A 199 -8.59 -3.89 11.34
C ARG A 199 -7.56 -4.05 10.24
N ILE A 200 -7.55 -5.22 9.63
CA ILE A 200 -6.87 -5.50 8.37
C ILE A 200 -7.90 -5.82 7.31
N GLU A 201 -7.54 -5.78 6.04
CA GLU A 201 -8.37 -6.27 4.95
C GLU A 201 -7.81 -7.59 4.41
N VAL A 202 -8.68 -8.58 4.20
CA VAL A 202 -8.33 -9.84 3.55
C VAL A 202 -8.91 -9.81 2.15
N ILE A 203 -8.04 -9.86 1.15
CA ILE A 203 -8.42 -9.88 -0.26
C ILE A 203 -8.42 -11.33 -0.73
N LYS A 204 -9.51 -11.76 -1.34
CA LYS A 204 -9.57 -13.04 -2.07
C LYS A 204 -9.27 -12.80 -3.54
N VAL A 205 -8.34 -13.58 -4.08
CA VAL A 205 -7.91 -13.50 -5.49
C VAL A 205 -8.24 -14.82 -6.17
N PRO A 206 -9.29 -14.87 -7.01
CA PRO A 206 -9.59 -16.06 -7.81
C PRO A 206 -8.52 -16.28 -8.87
N LEU A 207 -7.83 -17.43 -8.85
CA LEU A 207 -6.70 -17.67 -9.75
C LEU A 207 -7.10 -17.78 -11.22
N ALA A 208 -8.34 -18.22 -11.49
CA ALA A 208 -8.90 -18.30 -12.84
C ALA A 208 -9.42 -16.94 -13.38
N ALA A 209 -9.68 -15.98 -12.49
CA ALA A 209 -10.16 -14.65 -12.85
C ALA A 209 -9.68 -13.59 -11.84
N PRO A 210 -8.37 -13.28 -11.81
CA PRO A 210 -7.79 -12.43 -10.77
C PRO A 210 -8.29 -10.99 -10.80
N GLN A 211 -8.84 -10.52 -11.92
CA GLN A 211 -9.52 -9.24 -12.06
C GLN A 211 -10.76 -9.11 -11.13
N ASN A 212 -11.31 -10.24 -10.66
CA ASN A 212 -12.43 -10.28 -9.71
C ASN A 212 -11.98 -10.26 -8.24
N ALA A 213 -10.70 -9.98 -7.99
CA ALA A 213 -10.17 -9.87 -6.65
C ALA A 213 -10.87 -8.76 -5.86
N ARG A 214 -11.17 -9.03 -4.59
CA ARG A 214 -11.91 -8.12 -3.72
C ARG A 214 -11.65 -8.42 -2.26
N VAL A 215 -11.85 -7.41 -1.41
CA VAL A 215 -11.89 -7.61 0.04
C VAL A 215 -13.07 -8.52 0.38
N VAL A 216 -12.82 -9.60 1.12
CA VAL A 216 -13.83 -10.57 1.57
C VAL A 216 -14.00 -10.61 3.07
N SER A 217 -13.05 -10.05 3.82
CA SER A 217 -13.12 -9.94 5.27
C SER A 217 -12.33 -8.74 5.75
N SER A 218 -12.72 -8.19 6.89
CA SER A 218 -12.02 -7.09 7.55
C SER A 218 -11.89 -7.34 9.05
N PRO A 219 -11.13 -8.38 9.47
CA PRO A 219 -11.09 -8.79 10.86
C PRO A 219 -10.44 -7.72 11.75
N ARG A 220 -10.91 -7.64 13.00
CA ARG A 220 -10.38 -6.71 14.00
C ARG A 220 -9.04 -7.19 14.54
N VAL A 221 -8.07 -6.29 14.59
CA VAL A 221 -6.76 -6.50 15.17
C VAL A 221 -6.73 -5.64 16.43
N PHE A 222 -6.53 -6.26 17.60
CA PHE A 222 -6.63 -5.63 18.94
C PHE A 222 -8.05 -5.44 19.50
N MET A 223 -8.99 -6.30 19.11
CA MET A 223 -10.28 -6.40 19.80
C MET A 223 -10.19 -7.44 20.93
N ASP A 224 -10.71 -7.12 22.11
CA ASP A 224 -10.86 -8.09 23.19
C ASP A 224 -11.93 -9.12 22.78
N PRO A 225 -11.59 -10.42 22.70
CA PRO A 225 -12.54 -11.46 22.28
C PRO A 225 -13.67 -11.71 23.30
N ARG A 226 -13.53 -11.28 24.57
CA ARG A 226 -14.55 -11.47 25.61
C ARG A 226 -15.56 -10.33 25.61
N THR A 227 -15.08 -9.11 25.49
CA THR A 227 -15.91 -7.89 25.64
C THR A 227 -16.32 -7.29 24.29
N GLY A 228 -15.62 -7.64 23.20
CA GLY A 228 -15.81 -7.02 21.88
C GLY A 228 -15.26 -5.60 21.79
N VAL A 229 -14.59 -5.09 22.84
CA VAL A 229 -13.97 -3.77 22.84
C VAL A 229 -12.86 -3.72 21.80
N ILE A 230 -13.05 -2.89 20.79
CA ILE A 230 -12.03 -2.60 19.78
C ILE A 230 -10.98 -1.69 20.43
N ASN A 231 -9.70 -1.88 20.06
CA ASN A 231 -8.57 -1.08 20.54
C ASN A 231 -8.17 -1.34 22.00
N ALA A 232 -8.43 -2.56 22.50
CA ALA A 232 -8.18 -2.93 23.89
C ALA A 232 -6.70 -2.82 24.33
N LEU A 233 -5.75 -2.76 23.38
CA LEU A 233 -4.31 -2.66 23.67
C LEU A 233 -3.74 -1.23 23.64
N SER A 234 -4.45 -0.22 23.12
CA SER A 234 -3.93 1.16 23.16
C SER A 234 -4.64 2.06 24.17
N SER A 235 -5.85 1.68 24.61
CA SER A 235 -6.37 2.16 25.89
C SER A 235 -5.62 1.41 26.99
N GLY A 236 -4.63 2.03 27.62
CA GLY A 236 -3.92 1.47 28.78
C GLY A 236 -4.80 1.28 30.03
N THR A 237 -6.06 0.89 29.87
CA THR A 237 -6.97 0.56 30.96
C THR A 237 -6.60 -0.83 31.49
N THR A 238 -5.62 -0.85 32.38
CA THR A 238 -5.56 -1.81 33.48
C THR A 238 -6.91 -1.79 34.20
N THR A 239 -7.78 -2.73 33.84
CA THR A 239 -8.81 -3.21 34.77
C THR A 239 -8.31 -4.54 35.28
N ALA A 240 -7.47 -4.43 36.32
CA ALA A 240 -7.21 -5.51 37.26
C ALA A 240 -8.21 -5.37 38.42
#